data_AF-A0A957F997-F1
#
_entry.id   AF-A0A957F997-F1
#
_cell.length_a   1.000
_cell.length_b   1.000
_cell.length_c   1.000
_cell.angle_alpha   90.00
_cell.angle_beta   90.00
_cell.angle_gamma   90.00
#
_symmetry.space_group_name_H-M   'P 1'
#
loop_
_entity.id
_entity.type
_entity.pdbx_description
1 polymer ?
#
loop_
_entity_poly.entity_id
_entity_poly.type
_entity_poly.pdbx_seq_one_letter_code
_entity_poly.pdbx_strand_id
1 'polypeptide(L)'
;MAAARAAVMASGPVPVILAQQHADGYWLQPGYWPKYNGTLQTLDVLTALGYGANPRLANGLKLLLGKQDARGHWPLEYTYTGKTWIDVEQKGRPSKWVTLRALRVLQRCGDAQGTGTIMENV
;
A
#
# COMPACT_ATOMS: atom_id res chain seq x y z
N MET A 1 23.43 -2.90 2.41
CA MET A 1 22.00 -2.49 2.56
C MET A 1 21.05 -3.63 2.96
N ALA A 2 21.23 -4.87 2.48
CA ALA A 2 20.35 -5.99 2.83
C ALA A 2 20.26 -6.29 4.35
N ALA A 3 21.39 -6.32 5.06
CA ALA A 3 21.41 -6.56 6.52
C ALA A 3 20.65 -5.49 7.33
N ALA A 4 20.75 -4.22 6.94
CA ALA A 4 20.01 -3.13 7.57
C ALA A 4 18.49 -3.27 7.33
N ARG A 5 18.07 -3.67 6.13
CA ARG A 5 16.66 -3.96 5.81
C ARG A 5 16.12 -5.16 6.57
N ALA A 6 16.94 -6.19 6.80
CA ALA A 6 16.56 -7.35 7.61
C ALA A 6 16.39 -6.98 9.09
N ALA A 7 17.32 -6.19 9.65
CA ALA A 7 17.27 -5.75 11.05
C ALA A 7 16.01 -4.92 11.36
N VAL A 8 15.64 -4.00 10.46
CA VAL A 8 14.40 -3.18 10.57
C VAL A 8 13.14 -4.04 10.62
N MET A 9 13.16 -5.26 10.10
CA MET A 9 11.98 -6.13 10.05
C MET A 9 11.91 -7.16 11.16
N ALA A 10 13.05 -7.55 11.69
CA ALA A 10 13.11 -8.40 12.88
C ALA A 10 12.83 -7.61 14.18
N SER A 11 12.85 -6.27 14.14
CA SER A 11 12.82 -5.45 15.35
C SER A 11 12.08 -4.12 15.17
N GLY A 12 11.78 -3.46 16.28
CA GLY A 12 11.14 -2.14 16.28
C GLY A 12 9.66 -2.18 15.85
N PRO A 13 9.18 -1.18 15.10
CA PRO A 13 7.75 -1.02 14.82
C PRO A 13 7.21 -2.03 13.80
N VAL A 14 8.05 -2.65 12.96
CA VAL A 14 7.56 -3.45 11.83
C VAL A 14 6.83 -4.74 12.26
N PRO A 15 7.37 -5.57 13.17
CA PRO A 15 6.62 -6.73 13.68
C PRO A 15 5.28 -6.35 14.31
N VAL A 16 5.25 -5.24 15.04
CA VAL A 16 4.05 -4.70 15.70
C VAL A 16 3.03 -4.26 14.66
N ILE A 17 3.45 -3.49 13.65
CA ILE A 17 2.59 -3.06 12.54
C ILE A 17 2.01 -4.29 11.84
N LEU A 18 2.83 -5.27 11.46
CA LEU A 18 2.35 -6.47 10.78
C LEU A 18 1.34 -7.27 11.62
N ALA A 19 1.47 -7.26 12.96
CA ALA A 19 0.53 -7.93 13.86
C ALA A 19 -0.83 -7.21 13.96
N GLN A 20 -0.85 -5.90 13.69
CA GLN A 20 -2.07 -5.08 13.77
C GLN A 20 -2.90 -5.05 12.49
N GLN A 21 -2.60 -5.89 11.50
CA GLN A 21 -3.44 -5.97 10.30
C GLN A 21 -4.78 -6.62 10.66
N HIS A 22 -5.86 -5.94 10.32
CA HIS A 22 -7.19 -6.53 10.42
C HIS A 22 -7.34 -7.71 9.46
N ALA A 23 -8.21 -8.68 9.76
CA ALA A 23 -8.49 -9.81 8.88
C ALA A 23 -8.91 -9.36 7.47
N ASP A 24 -9.62 -8.23 7.38
CA ASP A 24 -10.06 -7.62 6.12
C ASP A 24 -8.95 -6.83 5.38
N GLY A 25 -7.72 -6.85 5.87
CA GLY A 25 -6.54 -6.36 5.17
C GLY A 25 -6.16 -4.90 5.41
N TYR A 26 -6.92 -4.15 6.22
CA TYR A 26 -6.61 -2.76 6.56
C TYR A 26 -5.86 -2.63 7.89
N TRP A 27 -5.22 -1.47 8.08
CA TRP A 27 -4.69 -1.01 9.37
C TRP A 27 -5.45 0.21 9.87
N LEU A 28 -5.76 0.24 11.18
CA LEU A 28 -6.51 1.26 11.91
C LEU A 28 -7.94 1.55 11.39
N GLN A 29 -8.11 2.01 10.15
CA GLN A 29 -9.41 2.24 9.54
C GLN A 29 -9.44 1.73 8.09
N PRO A 30 -10.60 1.24 7.62
CA PRO A 30 -10.77 0.84 6.23
C PRO A 30 -10.66 2.07 5.31
N GLY A 31 -9.57 2.16 4.54
CA GLY A 31 -9.36 3.14 3.48
C GLY A 31 -7.98 3.81 3.48
N TYR A 32 -7.71 4.64 2.47
CA TYR A 32 -6.40 5.30 2.29
C TYR A 32 -6.30 6.61 3.05
N TRP A 33 -6.18 6.50 4.38
CA TRP A 33 -5.82 7.64 5.19
C TRP A 33 -4.41 8.14 4.82
N PRO A 34 -4.21 9.45 4.58
CA PRO A 34 -2.92 10.04 4.21
C PRO A 34 -1.89 10.13 5.34
N LYS A 35 -2.11 9.43 6.48
CA LYS A 35 -1.18 9.43 7.62
C LYS A 35 -0.39 8.13 7.73
N TYR A 36 0.62 8.17 8.59
CA TYR A 36 1.65 7.16 8.86
C TYR A 36 1.13 5.74 9.12
N ASN A 37 -0.15 5.60 9.46
CA ASN A 37 -0.84 4.36 9.81
C ASN A 37 -1.90 3.93 8.79
N GLY A 38 -2.10 4.68 7.71
CA GLY A 38 -3.02 4.31 6.64
C GLY A 38 -2.52 3.11 5.84
N THR A 39 -3.43 2.26 5.39
CA THR A 39 -3.11 1.00 4.69
C THR A 39 -2.13 1.18 3.53
N LEU A 40 -2.35 2.17 2.66
CA LEU A 40 -1.44 2.43 1.52
C LEU A 40 -0.06 2.92 1.97
N GLN A 41 0.02 3.71 3.05
CA GLN A 41 1.30 4.14 3.62
C GLN A 41 2.08 2.95 4.18
N THR A 42 1.40 2.06 4.90
CA THR A 42 2.01 0.85 5.44
C THR A 42 2.54 -0.06 4.32
N LEU A 43 1.74 -0.30 3.28
CA LEU A 43 2.17 -1.08 2.12
C LEU A 43 3.36 -0.43 1.38
N ASP A 44 3.33 0.89 1.18
CA ASP A 44 4.40 1.65 0.54
C ASP A 44 5.74 1.51 1.29
N VAL A 45 5.72 1.64 2.62
CA VAL A 45 6.93 1.47 3.45
C VAL A 45 7.44 0.03 3.42
N LEU A 46 6.57 -0.96 3.64
CA LEU A 46 6.98 -2.37 3.71
C LEU A 46 7.53 -2.87 2.37
N THR A 47 6.90 -2.48 1.26
CA THR A 47 7.40 -2.83 -0.08
C THR A 47 8.71 -2.09 -0.41
N ALA A 48 8.88 -0.82 -0.02
CA ALA A 48 10.14 -0.09 -0.20
C ALA A 48 11.31 -0.71 0.58
N LEU A 49 11.03 -1.38 1.70
CA LEU A 49 12.00 -2.15 2.47
C LEU A 49 12.37 -3.50 1.82
N GLY A 50 11.72 -3.89 0.72
CA GLY A 50 12.00 -5.12 -0.02
C GLY A 50 11.08 -6.30 0.29
N TYR A 51 9.97 -6.07 0.98
CA TYR A 51 9.07 -7.14 1.44
C TYR A 51 7.87 -7.37 0.53
N GLY A 52 7.97 -7.00 -0.75
CA GLY A 52 6.89 -7.14 -1.71
C GLY A 52 6.35 -8.56 -1.86
N ALA A 53 7.18 -9.58 -1.62
CA ALA A 53 6.81 -10.99 -1.67
C ALA A 53 6.38 -11.59 -0.31
N ASN A 54 6.30 -10.79 0.77
CA ASN A 54 5.96 -11.31 2.08
C ASN A 54 4.46 -11.74 2.12
N PRO A 55 4.14 -12.99 2.47
CA PRO A 55 2.77 -13.52 2.40
C PRO A 55 1.81 -12.78 3.34
N ARG A 56 2.30 -12.14 4.40
CA ARG A 56 1.47 -11.33 5.30
C ARG A 56 0.91 -10.07 4.64
N LEU A 57 1.43 -9.67 3.48
CA LEU A 57 0.88 -8.54 2.73
C LEU A 57 -0.32 -8.92 1.86
N ALA A 58 -0.60 -10.21 1.66
CA ALA A 58 -1.59 -10.69 0.70
C ALA A 58 -2.97 -10.03 0.86
N ASN A 59 -3.47 -9.94 2.09
CA ASN A 59 -4.78 -9.33 2.36
C ASN A 59 -4.78 -7.81 2.07
N GLY A 60 -3.67 -7.13 2.38
CA GLY A 60 -3.52 -5.70 2.10
C GLY A 60 -3.39 -5.41 0.61
N LEU A 61 -2.67 -6.25 -0.13
CA LEU A 61 -2.56 -6.17 -1.57
C LEU A 61 -3.88 -6.51 -2.26
N LYS A 62 -4.63 -7.49 -1.76
CA LYS A 62 -5.99 -7.80 -2.24
C LYS A 62 -6.93 -6.63 -2.03
N LEU A 63 -6.92 -6.00 -0.85
CA LEU A 63 -7.69 -4.78 -0.58
C LEU A 63 -7.27 -3.63 -1.50
N LEU A 64 -5.96 -3.51 -1.77
CA LEU A 64 -5.43 -2.52 -2.70
C LEU A 64 -5.98 -2.73 -4.11
N LEU A 65 -5.80 -3.92 -4.67
CA LEU A 65 -6.29 -4.27 -6.00
C LEU A 65 -7.82 -4.17 -6.11
N GLY A 66 -8.56 -4.57 -5.07
CA GLY A 66 -10.03 -4.51 -5.05
C GLY A 66 -10.60 -3.08 -5.07
N LYS A 67 -9.79 -2.06 -4.79
CA LYS A 67 -10.18 -0.64 -4.88
C LYS A 67 -9.78 0.01 -6.21
N GLN A 68 -9.10 -0.72 -7.09
CA GLN A 68 -8.71 -0.25 -8.41
C GLN A 68 -9.93 -0.19 -9.32
N ASP A 69 -10.11 0.92 -10.03
CA ASP A 69 -11.13 1.02 -11.07
C ASP A 69 -10.69 0.32 -12.37
N ALA A 70 -11.61 0.18 -13.32
CA ALA A 70 -11.35 -0.47 -14.61
C ALA A 70 -10.26 0.19 -15.48
N ARG A 71 -9.85 1.43 -15.15
CA ARG A 71 -8.81 2.18 -15.84
C ARG A 71 -7.48 2.16 -15.08
N GLY A 72 -7.43 1.49 -13.94
CA GLY A 72 -6.24 1.36 -13.13
C GLY A 72 -6.03 2.50 -12.13
N HIS A 73 -7.07 3.25 -11.74
CA HIS A 73 -6.98 4.32 -10.76
C HIS A 73 -7.59 3.95 -9.41
N TRP A 74 -7.26 4.73 -8.39
CA TRP A 74 -7.82 4.61 -7.04
C TRP A 74 -8.50 5.89 -6.60
N PRO A 75 -9.64 5.82 -5.88
CA PRO A 75 -10.35 6.99 -5.42
C PRO A 75 -9.64 7.68 -4.23
N LEU A 76 -9.80 9.00 -4.10
CA LEU A 76 -9.44 9.71 -2.87
C LEU A 76 -10.50 9.49 -1.78
N GLU A 77 -10.26 8.59 -0.83
CA GLU A 77 -11.22 8.30 0.23
C GLU A 77 -11.18 9.30 1.39
N TYR A 78 -10.02 9.94 1.59
CA TYR A 78 -9.80 10.91 2.66
C TYR A 78 -9.07 12.13 2.12
N THR A 79 -9.50 13.32 2.53
CA THR A 79 -8.93 14.61 2.11
C THR A 79 -8.67 15.51 3.31
N TYR A 80 -7.70 16.42 3.17
CA TYR A 80 -7.42 17.52 4.07
C TYR A 80 -7.91 18.86 3.50
N THR A 81 -8.98 18.85 2.69
CA THR A 81 -9.56 20.07 2.12
C THR A 81 -9.70 21.18 3.17
N GLY A 82 -9.14 22.35 2.88
CA GLY A 82 -9.13 23.52 3.78
C GLY A 82 -8.22 23.40 5.02
N LYS A 83 -7.39 22.35 5.14
CA LYS A 83 -6.45 22.13 6.26
C LYS A 83 -4.97 22.17 5.85
N THR A 84 -4.71 22.36 4.56
CA THR A 84 -3.37 22.42 3.95
C THR A 84 -3.28 23.60 2.97
N TRP A 85 -2.07 23.93 2.50
CA TRP A 85 -1.85 25.07 1.59
C TRP A 85 -2.46 24.88 0.19
N ILE A 86 -2.91 23.68 -0.14
CA ILE A 86 -3.61 23.33 -1.37
C ILE A 86 -4.64 22.24 -1.08
N ASP A 87 -5.79 22.32 -1.76
CA ASP A 87 -6.72 21.22 -1.88
C ASP A 87 -6.22 20.28 -2.98
N VAL A 88 -5.71 19.12 -2.57
CA VAL A 88 -5.02 18.20 -3.48
C VAL A 88 -5.95 17.74 -4.61
N GLU A 89 -7.05 17.06 -4.26
CA GLU A 89 -8.01 16.48 -5.21
C GLU A 89 -9.41 16.32 -4.57
N GLN A 90 -10.42 15.93 -5.37
CA GLN A 90 -11.80 15.75 -4.90
C GLN A 90 -12.02 14.37 -4.26
N LYS A 91 -12.64 14.35 -3.08
CA LYS A 91 -13.03 13.11 -2.39
C LYS A 91 -13.96 12.25 -3.27
N GLY A 92 -13.71 10.95 -3.32
CA GLY A 92 -14.47 9.97 -4.09
C GLY A 92 -14.16 9.93 -5.59
N ARG A 93 -13.33 10.86 -6.10
CA ARG A 93 -12.86 10.84 -7.49
C ARG A 93 -11.52 10.10 -7.60
N PRO A 94 -11.18 9.56 -8.80
CA PRO A 94 -9.85 9.04 -9.07
C PRO A 94 -8.76 10.05 -8.67
N SER A 95 -7.80 9.59 -7.88
CA SER A 95 -6.72 10.40 -7.32
C SER A 95 -5.40 10.06 -7.98
N LYS A 96 -4.72 11.07 -8.54
CA LYS A 96 -3.38 10.93 -9.11
C LYS A 96 -2.37 10.52 -8.03
N TRP A 97 -2.48 11.09 -6.84
CA TRP A 97 -1.56 10.81 -5.73
C TRP A 97 -1.72 9.40 -5.18
N VAL A 98 -2.97 8.97 -4.91
CA VAL A 98 -3.23 7.61 -4.44
C VAL A 98 -2.84 6.60 -5.53
N THR A 99 -3.17 6.87 -6.78
CA THR A 99 -2.83 6.00 -7.91
C THR A 99 -1.32 5.82 -8.06
N LEU A 100 -0.53 6.90 -8.08
CA LEU A 100 0.93 6.81 -8.20
C LEU A 100 1.55 5.93 -7.10
N ARG A 101 1.05 6.07 -5.88
CA ARG A 101 1.54 5.30 -4.73
C ARG A 101 1.13 3.84 -4.80
N ALA A 102 -0.12 3.57 -5.19
CA ALA A 102 -0.61 2.21 -5.42
C ALA A 102 0.23 1.49 -6.49
N LEU A 103 0.47 2.15 -7.63
CA LEU A 103 1.30 1.62 -8.70
C LEU A 103 2.73 1.31 -8.23
N ARG A 104 3.35 2.18 -7.42
CA ARG A 104 4.69 1.93 -6.86
C ARG A 104 4.72 0.73 -5.92
N VAL A 105 3.68 0.53 -5.10
CA VAL A 105 3.54 -0.67 -4.26
C VAL A 105 3.49 -1.91 -5.13
N LEU A 106 2.59 -1.92 -6.13
CA LEU A 106 2.38 -3.07 -7.01
C LEU A 106 3.63 -3.40 -7.84
N GLN A 107 4.32 -2.38 -8.35
CA GLN A 107 5.57 -2.56 -9.09
C GLN A 107 6.62 -3.27 -8.22
N ARG A 108 6.84 -2.81 -6.98
CA ARG A 108 7.81 -3.44 -6.07
C ARG A 108 7.42 -4.87 -5.69
N CYS A 109 6.12 -5.17 -5.62
CA CYS A 109 5.64 -6.54 -5.44
C CYS A 109 5.96 -7.41 -6.65
N GLY A 110 5.74 -6.91 -7.87
CA GLY A 110 6.12 -7.61 -9.11
C GLY A 110 7.63 -7.85 -9.21
N ASP A 111 8.44 -6.82 -8.93
CA ASP A 111 9.90 -6.93 -8.92
C ASP A 111 10.40 -7.95 -7.87
N ALA A 112 9.75 -8.03 -6.71
CA ALA A 112 10.09 -8.97 -5.65
C ALA A 112 9.68 -10.43 -5.94
N GLN A 113 8.71 -10.65 -6.84
CA GLN A 113 8.26 -11.98 -7.24
C GLN A 113 9.04 -12.54 -8.44
N GLY A 114 9.87 -11.72 -9.10
CA GLY A 114 10.73 -12.14 -10.19
C GLY A 114 10.01 -12.18 -11.54
N THR A 115 10.75 -11.77 -12.57
CA THR A 115 10.43 -11.92 -13.99
C THR A 115 10.17 -13.41 -14.31
N GLY A 116 8.91 -13.82 -14.24
CA GLY A 116 8.49 -15.18 -14.55
C GLY A 116 7.25 -15.55 -13.76
N THR A 117 6.08 -15.33 -14.35
CA THR A 117 4.71 -15.77 -13.95
C THR A 117 3.74 -14.59 -13.81
N ILE A 118 3.42 -13.92 -14.91
CA ILE A 118 2.18 -13.13 -15.02
C ILE A 118 1.71 -13.10 -16.48
N MET A 119 1.38 -14.28 -17.01
CA MET A 119 0.40 -14.47 -18.10
C MET A 119 -0.18 -15.90 -18.00
N GLU A 120 -0.79 -16.25 -16.88
CA GLU A 120 -1.70 -17.40 -16.83
C GLU A 120 -2.56 -17.25 -15.57
N ASN A 121 -3.61 -16.46 -15.71
CA ASN A 121 -4.98 -16.92 -15.48
C ASN A 121 -5.91 -15.72 -15.62
N VAL A 122 -6.60 -15.76 -16.77
CA VAL A 122 -7.85 -15.06 -17.07
C VAL A 122 -8.85 -15.24 -15.94
#